data_AF-A0A8S9IJY2-F1
#
_entry.id   AF-A0A8S9IJY2-F1
#
_cell.length_a   1.000
_cell.length_b   1.000
_cell.length_c   1.000
_cell.angle_alpha   90.00
_cell.angle_beta   90.00
_cell.angle_gamma   90.00
#
_symmetry.space_group_name_H-M   'P 1'
#
loop_
_entity.id
_entity.type
_entity.pdbx_description
1 polymer ?
#
loop_
_entity_poly.entity_id
_entity_poly.type
_entity_poly.pdbx_seq_one_letter_code
_entity_poly.pdbx_strand_id
1 'polypeptide(L)' 'MSNRSGSSSTSGGWTRVRSQGIPIREGLFGRTPLGRAGEPHEVASLVVFLCLPAASYITGQTICVDGGLTVNGFSYQPQA' A
#
# COMPACT_ATOMS: atom_id res chain seq x y z
N MET A 1 -56.46 -4.84 -5.27
CA MET A 1 -56.07 -4.01 -4.10
C MET A 1 -54.68 -3.48 -4.35
N SER A 2 -54.63 -2.17 -4.58
CA SER A 2 -53.48 -1.35 -4.92
C SER A 2 -52.56 -1.11 -3.72
N ASN A 3 -51.25 -1.08 -3.94
CA ASN A 3 -50.48 0.08 -3.48
C ASN A 3 -49.22 0.31 -4.34
N ARG A 4 -49.32 1.23 -5.31
CA ARG A 4 -48.20 2.06 -5.74
C ARG A 4 -48.30 3.33 -4.91
N SER A 5 -47.25 3.70 -4.18
CA SER A 5 -46.87 5.11 -4.00
C SER A 5 -45.58 5.21 -3.21
N GLY A 6 -44.63 5.93 -3.78
CA GLY A 6 -43.31 6.17 -3.20
C GLY A 6 -42.37 6.84 -4.19
N SER A 7 -42.88 7.80 -4.97
CA SER A 7 -42.06 8.72 -5.76
C SER A 7 -41.85 9.99 -4.95
N SER A 8 -40.61 10.30 -4.60
CA SER A 8 -40.17 11.70 -4.43
C SER A 8 -38.68 11.79 -4.73
N SER A 9 -38.39 12.52 -5.80
CA SER A 9 -37.06 12.93 -6.23
C SER A 9 -36.30 13.62 -5.11
N THR A 10 -35.11 13.13 -4.79
CA THR A 10 -34.03 13.99 -4.30
C THR A 10 -32.98 14.05 -5.41
N SER A 11 -33.06 15.13 -6.19
CA SER A 11 -32.01 15.60 -7.09
C SER A 11 -30.77 15.94 -6.27
N GLY A 12 -29.86 14.97 -6.21
CA GLY A 12 -28.63 15.03 -5.43
C GLY A 12 -28.02 13.65 -5.39
N GLY A 13 -27.84 13.05 -6.57
CA GLY A 13 -27.33 11.71 -6.75
C GLY A 13 -25.85 11.64 -6.38
N TRP A 14 -25.55 11.55 -5.09
CA TRP A 14 -24.26 11.07 -4.61
C TRP A 14 -24.23 9.57 -4.87
N THR A 15 -23.76 9.19 -6.06
CA THR A 15 -23.44 7.79 -6.34
C THR A 15 -22.34 7.37 -5.38
N ARG A 16 -22.68 6.42 -4.50
CA ARG A 16 -21.70 5.78 -3.62
C ARG A 16 -20.68 5.08 -4.50
N VAL A 17 -19.51 5.70 -4.71
CA VAL A 17 -18.35 5.04 -5.29
C VAL A 17 -18.02 3.90 -4.35
N ARG A 18 -18.42 2.68 -4.72
CA ARG A 18 -17.94 1.49 -4.03
C ARG A 18 -16.45 1.42 -4.34
N SER A 19 -15.62 1.71 -3.35
CA SER A 19 -14.22 1.30 -3.35
C SER A 19 -14.20 -0.23 -3.42
N GLN A 20 -14.21 -0.77 -4.64
CA GLN A 20 -13.80 -2.15 -4.91
C GLN A 20 -12.26 -2.15 -4.99
N GLY A 21 -11.61 -1.59 -3.99
CA GLY A 21 -10.17 -1.72 -3.82
C GLY A 21 -9.90 -3.05 -3.16
N ILE A 22 -8.95 -3.82 -3.67
CA ILE A 22 -8.31 -4.87 -2.88
C ILE A 22 -7.88 -4.20 -1.56
N PRO A 23 -8.23 -4.76 -0.39
CA PRO A 23 -7.81 -4.16 0.87
C PRO A 23 -6.30 -3.89 0.81
N ILE A 24 -5.91 -2.66 1.19
CA ILE A 24 -4.60 -2.09 0.84
C ILE A 24 -3.46 -3.03 1.29
N ARG A 25 -3.67 -3.76 2.38
CA ARG A 25 -2.74 -4.78 2.90
C ARG A 25 -2.51 -5.93 1.92
N GLU A 26 -3.58 -6.55 1.44
CA GLU A 26 -3.54 -7.67 0.49
C GLU A 26 -2.95 -7.23 -0.85
N GLY A 27 -3.28 -6.03 -1.31
CA GLY A 27 -2.68 -5.42 -2.49
C GLY A 27 -1.19 -5.13 -2.33
N LEU A 28 -0.75 -4.72 -1.12
CA LEU A 28 0.66 -4.51 -0.80
C LEU A 28 1.44 -5.82 -0.80
N PHE A 29 0.95 -6.81 -0.06
CA PHE A 29 1.64 -8.08 0.10
C PHE A 29 1.70 -8.88 -1.20
N GLY A 30 0.68 -8.81 -2.04
CA GLY A 30 0.74 -9.40 -3.38
C GLY A 30 1.83 -8.79 -4.28
N ARG A 31 2.31 -7.58 -3.95
CA ARG A 31 3.35 -6.87 -4.72
C ARG A 31 4.71 -6.86 -4.05
N THR A 32 4.78 -7.05 -2.74
CA THR A 32 6.03 -7.28 -2.02
C THR A 32 6.47 -8.73 -2.26
N PRO A 33 7.64 -9.00 -2.86
CA PRO A 33 8.14 -10.37 -3.05
C PRO A 33 8.15 -11.24 -1.79
N LEU A 34 8.43 -10.65 -0.62
CA LEU A 34 8.34 -11.36 0.66
C LEU A 34 6.91 -11.65 1.14
N GLY A 35 5.88 -11.05 0.53
CA GLY A 35 4.48 -11.38 0.80
C GLY A 35 3.98 -11.04 2.21
N ARG A 36 4.75 -10.31 3.00
CA ARG A 36 4.44 -9.99 4.40
C ARG A 36 4.89 -8.58 4.77
N ALA A 37 4.40 -8.11 5.92
CA ALA A 37 4.95 -6.93 6.56
C ALA A 37 6.37 -7.24 7.08
N GLY A 38 7.24 -6.23 7.00
CA GLY A 38 8.52 -6.26 7.68
C GLY A 38 8.35 -6.09 9.19
N GLU A 39 9.24 -6.70 9.95
CA GLU A 39 9.31 -6.55 11.40
C GLU A 39 10.31 -5.44 11.77
N PRO A 40 10.11 -4.71 12.87
CA PRO A 40 10.99 -3.59 13.25
C PRO A 40 12.48 -3.97 13.42
N HIS A 41 12.75 -5.22 13.79
CA HIS A 41 14.13 -5.70 13.97
C HIS A 41 14.88 -5.86 12.64
N GLU A 42 14.19 -6.00 11.51
CA GLU A 42 14.82 -6.16 10.19
C GLU A 42 15.52 -4.87 9.75
N VAL A 43 14.86 -3.71 9.94
CA VAL A 43 15.51 -2.40 9.70
C VAL A 43 16.56 -2.09 10.77
N ALA A 44 16.31 -2.44 12.04
CA ALA A 44 17.28 -2.21 13.11
C ALA A 44 18.60 -2.95 12.86
N SER A 45 18.53 -4.18 12.35
CA SER A 45 19.72 -4.97 12.01
C SER A 45 20.59 -4.30 10.94
N LEU A 46 19.97 -3.70 9.90
CA LEU A 46 20.70 -2.91 8.91
C LEU A 46 21.35 -1.69 9.53
N VAL A 47 20.63 -0.95 10.39
CA VAL A 47 21.18 0.24 11.06
C VAL A 47 22.40 -0.13 11.89
N VAL A 48 22.32 -1.21 12.68
CA VAL A 48 23.46 -1.70 13.46
C VAL A 48 24.64 -2.03 12.55
N PHE A 49 24.41 -2.74 11.45
CA PHE A 49 25.47 -3.05 10.47
C PHE A 49 26.15 -1.79 9.92
N LEU A 50 25.38 -0.75 9.57
CA LEU A 50 25.92 0.51 9.06
C LEU A 50 26.77 1.27 10.08
N CYS A 51 26.59 1.02 11.38
CA CYS A 51 27.42 1.57 12.44
C CYS A 51 28.71 0.78 12.71
N LEU A 52 28.87 -0.42 12.14
CA LEU A 52 30.07 -1.23 12.34
C LEU A 52 31.24 -0.72 11.47
N PRO A 53 32.51 -0.94 11.90
CA PRO A 53 33.69 -0.61 11.09
C PRO A 53 33.69 -1.27 9.70
N ALA A 54 33.03 -2.43 9.56
CA ALA A 54 32.85 -3.12 8.28
C ALA A 54 32.09 -2.30 7.23
N ALA A 55 31.24 -1.37 7.66
CA ALA A 55 30.50 -0.46 6.79
C ALA A 55 31.20 0.90 6.58
N SER A 56 32.46 1.06 7.00
CA SER A 56 33.18 2.35 7.00
C SER A 56 33.27 3.06 5.65
N TYR A 57 33.11 2.35 4.53
CA TYR A 57 33.11 2.94 3.18
C TYR A 57 31.73 3.09 2.55
N ILE A 58 30.66 2.75 3.28
CA ILE A 58 29.28 2.89 2.84
C ILE A 58 28.77 4.26 3.29
N THR A 59 28.66 5.20 2.36
CA THR A 59 28.13 6.54 2.62
C THR A 59 27.37 7.06 1.40
N GLY A 60 26.45 8.01 1.63
CA GLY A 60 25.65 8.63 0.57
C GLY A 60 24.62 7.71 -0.08
N GLN A 61 24.30 6.57 0.52
CA GLN A 61 23.36 5.59 -0.03
C GLN A 61 21.97 5.71 0.61
N THR A 62 20.93 5.52 -0.21
CA THR A 62 19.57 5.26 0.26
C THR A 62 19.28 3.77 0.10
N ILE A 63 19.10 3.05 1.20
CA ILE A 63 18.89 1.60 1.20
C ILE A 63 17.43 1.31 1.54
N CYS A 64 16.69 0.72 0.61
CA CYS A 64 15.30 0.31 0.83
C CYS A 64 15.24 -0.99 1.64
N VAL A 65 14.48 -0.98 2.75
CA VAL A 65 14.19 -2.16 3.58
C VAL A 65 12.68 -2.38 3.61
N ASP A 66 12.15 -2.93 2.52
CA ASP A 66 10.69 -3.01 2.30
C ASP A 66 10.21 -4.39 1.80
N GLY A 67 11.08 -5.41 1.90
CA GLY A 67 10.80 -6.76 1.40
C GLY A 67 10.68 -6.86 -0.12
N GLY A 68 11.17 -5.86 -0.86
CA GLY A 68 11.16 -5.79 -2.32
C GLY A 68 9.96 -5.04 -2.91
N LEU A 69 9.18 -4.33 -2.10
CA LEU A 69 8.03 -3.54 -2.57
C LEU A 69 8.46 -2.53 -3.66
N THR A 70 9.61 -1.88 -3.50
CA THR A 70 10.14 -0.89 -4.46
C THR A 70 10.35 -1.47 -5.87
N VAL A 71 10.62 -2.77 -6.00
CA VAL A 71 10.84 -3.42 -7.31
C VAL A 71 9.54 -3.44 -8.13
N ASN A 72 8.41 -3.73 -7.49
CA ASN A 72 7.12 -3.81 -8.16
C ASN A 72 6.31 -2.50 -8.06
N GLY A 73 6.62 -1.65 -7.08
CA GLY A 73 6.02 -0.34 -6.85
C GLY A 73 4.49 -0.35 -6.68
N PHE A 74 3.89 0.83 -6.66
CA PHE A 74 2.44 0.98 -6.81
C PHE A 74 2.08 1.08 -8.29
N SER A 75 1.03 0.37 -8.71
CA SER A 75 0.48 0.60 -10.06
C SER A 75 -0.30 1.91 -10.05
N TYR A 76 0.13 2.87 -10.86
CA TYR A 76 -0.68 4.03 -11.17
C TYR A 76 -1.74 3.61 -12.20
N GLN A 77 -3.02 3.66 -11.80
CA GLN A 77 -4.12 3.54 -12.73
C GLN A 77 -4.71 4.93 -12.94
N PRO A 78 -4.54 5.56 -14.12
CA PRO A 78 -5.22 6.81 -14.41
C PRO A 78 -6.74 6.56 -14.37
N GLN A 79 -7.46 7.37 -13.62
CA GLN A 79 -8.92 7.43 -13.73
C GLN A 79 -9.24 7.99 -15.12
N ALA A 80 -9.85 7.16 -15.98
CA ALA A 80 -10.47 7.60 -17.23
C ALA A 80 -11.79 8.32 -16.96
#